data_AF-A0A140GII3-F1
#
_entry.id   AF-A0A140GII3-F1
#
_cell.length_a   1.000
_cell.length_b   1.000
_cell.length_c   1.000
_cell.angle_alpha   90.00
_cell.angle_beta   90.00
_cell.angle_gamma   90.00
#
_symmetry.space_group_name_H-M   'P 1'
#
loop_
_entity.id
_entity.type
_entity.pdbx_description
1 polymer ?
#
loop_
_entity_poly.entity_id
_entity_poly.type
_entity_poly.pdbx_seq_one_letter_code
_entity_poly.pdbx_strand_id
1 'polypeptide(L)'
;MKTNTLPYNLQKYQRSNQDTCLVQRPMVQEGDWVQMGDLLADCSASHAGELSLGQNILIAYMPWEGYNYEDAILINERLVDEDLYTSIHIERYEIETTKNKYGNEEITNQIPDISKKETKHLDERGIVKRGTWVEEGDILVGKITPIDKKFQSPYQKLLYLILEKELQPTRDSSLRTPKGLKAKVIEIKIFQKLKEKPKSVHVYLAEKRKIKLGDKMAGRHGNKGIVSQILPRQDMPYLPDGTPIDMVLNPLGVPSRMNVGQIYECLLGLAASYLGQTFRMTPFDEIYGAQASRSFTFFKLYEARLKTHKKWLFNPSYPGKMKVFDGRTGEPFDQPVTVGIAYLLKLVHLVDDKIHARSIGPYSLVTQQPLKGRSKYGGQRLGEMEVWALEGYGSAFTLLEMLTIKSDDITGRMTLWSNILLQNEIYIGTPESFKVLVCELQALCLDIGLFRINKRGLLKKVEHLSRLP
;
A
#
# COMPACT_ATOMS: atom_id res chain seq x y z
N MET A 1 21.35 -42.40 32.64
CA MET A 1 21.49 -42.07 31.19
C MET A 1 21.43 -40.57 31.06
N LYS A 2 22.46 -39.91 30.51
CA LYS A 2 22.38 -38.47 30.20
C LYS A 2 21.41 -38.32 29.03
N THR A 3 20.23 -37.78 29.27
CA THR A 3 19.32 -37.37 28.22
C THR A 3 19.99 -36.23 27.45
N ASN A 4 20.47 -36.51 26.23
CA ASN A 4 21.01 -35.49 25.34
C ASN A 4 19.86 -34.61 24.84
N THR A 5 19.58 -33.52 25.56
CA THR A 5 18.59 -32.52 25.17
C THR A 5 19.23 -31.53 24.20
N LEU A 6 18.69 -31.43 22.98
CA LEU A 6 19.10 -30.43 21.98
C LEU A 6 18.10 -29.26 21.98
N PRO A 7 18.52 -28.03 22.31
CA PRO A 7 17.63 -26.87 22.25
C PRO A 7 17.49 -26.35 20.81
N TYR A 8 16.25 -26.19 20.34
CA TYR A 8 15.92 -25.55 19.07
C TYR A 8 15.32 -24.16 19.31
N ASN A 9 15.97 -23.12 18.81
CA ASN A 9 15.49 -21.74 18.94
C ASN A 9 14.58 -21.37 17.77
N LEU A 10 13.36 -20.94 18.08
CA LEU A 10 12.40 -20.49 17.07
C LEU A 10 12.53 -19.00 16.76
N GLN A 11 12.41 -18.65 15.49
CA GLN A 11 12.32 -17.26 15.04
C GLN A 11 10.97 -16.66 15.43
N LYS A 12 10.98 -15.61 16.25
CA LYS A 12 9.77 -14.91 16.70
C LYS A 12 9.66 -13.54 16.04
N TYR A 13 8.59 -13.31 15.28
CA TYR A 13 8.18 -12.02 14.72
C TYR A 13 9.33 -11.20 14.11
N GLN A 14 10.11 -11.82 13.23
CA GLN A 14 11.20 -11.16 12.53
C GLN A 14 10.70 -10.46 11.26
N ARG A 15 11.30 -9.31 10.94
CA ARG A 15 11.03 -8.57 9.70
C ARG A 15 11.70 -9.26 8.51
N SER A 16 10.97 -9.44 7.42
CA SER A 16 11.52 -9.83 6.11
C SER A 16 12.03 -8.61 5.32
N ASN A 17 12.67 -8.85 4.17
CA ASN A 17 13.11 -7.76 3.30
C ASN A 17 11.95 -6.97 2.68
N GLN A 18 10.79 -7.60 2.51
CA GLN A 18 9.56 -7.01 1.97
C GLN A 18 8.60 -6.56 3.09
N ASP A 19 9.13 -6.31 4.29
CA ASP A 19 8.38 -5.81 5.45
C ASP A 19 7.26 -6.76 5.93
N THR A 20 7.30 -8.04 5.54
CA THR A 20 6.39 -9.07 6.07
C THR A 20 6.92 -9.69 7.36
N CYS A 21 6.04 -10.32 8.13
CA CYS A 21 6.38 -10.97 9.38
C CYS A 21 6.77 -12.45 9.18
N LEU A 22 7.99 -12.79 9.55
CA LEU A 22 8.48 -14.17 9.68
C LEU A 22 8.27 -14.66 11.12
N VAL A 23 7.54 -15.77 11.26
CA VAL A 23 7.28 -16.39 12.56
C VAL A 23 7.32 -17.90 12.43
N GLN A 24 7.96 -18.56 13.40
CA GLN A 24 7.91 -20.00 13.58
C GLN A 24 6.99 -20.33 14.76
N ARG A 25 6.09 -21.31 14.56
CA ARG A 25 5.11 -21.75 15.56
C ARG A 25 5.39 -23.22 15.89
N PRO A 26 5.54 -23.61 17.17
CA PRO A 26 5.70 -25.02 17.51
C PRO A 26 4.44 -25.79 17.11
N MET A 27 4.62 -26.99 16.54
CA MET A 27 3.52 -27.88 16.17
C MET A 27 3.35 -29.05 17.15
N VAL A 28 4.45 -29.46 17.78
CA VAL A 28 4.48 -30.53 18.79
C VAL A 28 4.09 -30.00 20.18
N GLN A 29 3.47 -30.87 20.98
CA GLN A 29 3.17 -30.66 22.38
C GLN A 29 4.18 -31.39 23.27
N GLU A 30 4.20 -31.02 24.55
CA GLU A 30 5.07 -31.67 25.52
C GLU A 30 4.64 -33.14 25.72
N GLY A 31 5.58 -34.06 25.51
CA GLY A 31 5.32 -35.50 25.62
C GLY A 31 5.05 -36.21 24.29
N ASP A 32 4.96 -35.48 23.17
CA ASP A 32 4.81 -36.08 21.85
C ASP A 32 6.06 -36.89 21.47
N TRP A 33 5.84 -38.10 20.97
CA TRP A 33 6.89 -38.92 20.37
C TRP A 33 7.17 -38.43 18.95
N VAL A 34 8.41 -38.02 18.70
CA VAL A 34 8.85 -37.53 17.38
C VAL A 34 9.90 -38.47 16.78
N GLN A 35 9.85 -38.65 15.47
CA GLN A 35 10.81 -39.39 14.68
C GLN A 35 11.66 -38.45 13.83
N MET A 36 12.78 -38.98 13.32
CA MET A 36 13.66 -38.23 12.43
C MET A 36 12.89 -37.87 11.14
N GLY A 37 12.75 -36.57 10.88
CA GLY A 37 12.02 -36.05 9.71
C GLY A 37 10.67 -35.41 10.07
N ASP A 38 10.19 -35.56 11.30
CA ASP A 38 8.93 -34.97 11.72
C ASP A 38 9.01 -33.44 11.84
N LEU A 39 7.88 -32.78 11.58
CA LEU A 39 7.78 -31.33 11.67
C LEU A 39 7.65 -30.90 13.14
N LEU A 40 8.68 -30.25 13.67
CA LEU A 40 8.67 -29.71 15.04
C LEU A 40 8.02 -28.33 15.13
N ALA A 41 8.22 -27.50 14.10
CA ALA A 41 7.70 -26.14 14.05
C ALA A 41 7.35 -25.74 12.62
N ASP A 42 6.24 -25.04 12.49
CA ASP A 42 5.69 -24.52 11.24
C ASP A 42 6.15 -23.07 11.01
N CYS A 43 6.21 -22.63 9.75
CA CYS A 43 6.56 -21.25 9.41
C CYS A 43 5.33 -20.35 9.16
N SER A 44 5.55 -19.08 8.84
CA SER A 44 4.48 -18.09 8.65
C SER A 44 3.59 -18.34 7.43
N ALA A 45 4.11 -19.07 6.44
CA ALA A 45 3.47 -19.33 5.15
C ALA A 45 3.18 -20.83 4.95
N SER A 46 3.08 -21.58 6.04
CA SER A 46 2.81 -23.02 6.01
C SER A 46 1.74 -23.40 7.04
N HIS A 47 1.06 -24.50 6.75
CA HIS A 47 0.10 -25.13 7.63
C HIS A 47 0.35 -26.63 7.62
N ALA A 48 0.71 -27.20 8.78
CA ALA A 48 1.01 -28.62 8.95
C ALA A 48 2.08 -29.16 7.98
N GLY A 49 3.08 -28.32 7.66
CA GLY A 49 4.18 -28.69 6.76
C GLY A 49 3.87 -28.49 5.27
N GLU A 50 2.65 -28.10 4.92
CA GLU A 50 2.27 -27.75 3.54
C GLU A 50 2.27 -26.23 3.34
N LEU A 51 2.53 -25.79 2.10
CA LEU A 51 2.58 -24.37 1.74
C LEU A 51 1.18 -23.74 1.78
N SER A 52 0.99 -22.71 2.61
CA SER A 52 -0.27 -21.98 2.81
C SER A 52 -0.04 -20.46 2.71
N LEU A 53 -0.28 -19.93 1.51
CA LEU A 53 -0.14 -18.53 1.12
C LEU A 53 -1.48 -17.76 1.06
N GLY A 54 -2.58 -18.48 1.04
CA GLY A 54 -3.93 -17.95 0.81
C GLY A 54 -4.97 -18.68 1.63
N GLN A 55 -6.23 -18.53 1.26
CA GLN A 55 -7.36 -19.18 1.93
C GLN A 55 -8.24 -19.87 0.90
N ASN A 56 -8.84 -20.98 1.32
CA ASN A 56 -9.93 -21.63 0.59
C ASN A 56 -11.23 -20.89 0.92
N ILE A 57 -11.86 -20.27 -0.07
CA ILE A 57 -13.10 -19.48 0.13
C ILE A 57 -14.18 -19.88 -0.87
N LEU A 58 -15.44 -19.65 -0.50
CA LEU A 58 -16.59 -19.95 -1.34
C LEU A 58 -16.77 -18.85 -2.39
N ILE A 59 -16.60 -19.20 -3.66
CA ILE A 59 -16.69 -18.29 -4.80
C ILE A 59 -17.89 -18.59 -5.70
N ALA A 60 -18.44 -17.55 -6.33
CA ALA A 60 -19.44 -17.68 -7.39
C ALA A 60 -19.02 -16.97 -8.67
N TYR A 61 -19.25 -17.61 -9.82
CA TYR A 61 -19.04 -17.01 -11.14
C TYR A 61 -20.34 -16.45 -11.69
N MET A 62 -20.62 -15.18 -11.39
CA MET A 62 -21.80 -14.46 -11.88
C MET A 62 -21.52 -12.95 -11.96
N PRO A 63 -22.14 -12.20 -12.88
CA PRO A 63 -22.07 -10.74 -12.85
C PRO A 63 -22.85 -10.17 -11.65
N TRP A 64 -22.40 -9.04 -11.11
CA TRP A 64 -23.05 -8.35 -10.00
C TRP A 64 -23.01 -6.83 -10.17
N GLU A 65 -24.11 -6.23 -10.67
CA GLU A 65 -24.36 -4.77 -10.75
C GLU A 65 -23.20 -3.90 -11.29
N GLY A 66 -22.27 -4.48 -12.05
CA GLY A 66 -21.05 -3.80 -12.52
C GLY A 66 -19.92 -3.71 -11.48
N TYR A 67 -20.13 -4.11 -10.22
CA TYR A 67 -19.07 -4.12 -9.20
C TYR A 67 -17.97 -5.14 -9.51
N ASN A 68 -18.26 -6.18 -10.28
CA ASN A 68 -17.26 -7.09 -10.81
C ASN A 68 -16.98 -6.87 -12.31
N TYR A 69 -17.11 -5.63 -12.79
CA TYR A 69 -16.73 -5.29 -14.16
C TYR A 69 -15.24 -5.56 -14.43
N GLU A 70 -14.92 -6.12 -15.60
CA GLU A 70 -13.58 -6.59 -15.98
C GLU A 70 -12.95 -7.52 -14.92
N ASP A 71 -11.92 -7.02 -14.23
CA ASP A 71 -11.13 -7.74 -13.22
C ASP A 71 -11.46 -7.29 -11.79
N ALA A 72 -12.54 -6.53 -11.60
CA ALA A 72 -13.00 -6.16 -10.28
C ALA A 72 -13.59 -7.38 -9.54
N ILE A 73 -13.39 -7.40 -8.22
CA ILE A 73 -13.81 -8.49 -7.34
C ILE A 73 -14.69 -7.94 -6.24
N LEU A 74 -15.85 -8.57 -6.07
CA LEU A 74 -16.77 -8.33 -4.97
C LEU A 74 -16.46 -9.30 -3.83
N ILE A 75 -16.36 -8.80 -2.60
CA ILE A 75 -16.10 -9.64 -1.43
C ILE A 75 -17.17 -9.48 -0.35
N ASN A 76 -17.36 -10.53 0.45
CA ASN A 76 -18.20 -10.52 1.63
C ASN A 76 -17.45 -9.86 2.81
N GLU A 77 -18.14 -9.02 3.58
CA GLU A 77 -17.67 -8.43 4.83
C GLU A 77 -17.15 -9.47 5.83
N ARG A 78 -17.68 -10.69 5.77
CA ARG A 78 -17.18 -11.86 6.51
C ARG A 78 -15.66 -12.02 6.43
N LEU A 79 -15.07 -11.81 5.25
CA LEU A 79 -13.64 -11.95 5.03
C LEU A 79 -12.79 -10.93 5.82
N VAL A 80 -13.38 -9.78 6.16
CA VAL A 80 -12.78 -8.72 6.96
C VAL A 80 -12.97 -8.97 8.46
N ASP A 81 -14.17 -9.39 8.85
CA ASP A 81 -14.54 -9.61 10.26
C ASP A 81 -13.83 -10.81 10.87
N GLU A 82 -13.80 -11.92 10.13
CA GLU A 82 -13.15 -13.18 10.56
C GLU A 82 -11.62 -13.15 10.36
N ASP A 83 -11.06 -11.98 10.01
CA ASP A 83 -9.62 -11.74 9.81
C ASP A 83 -8.94 -12.69 8.79
N LEU A 84 -9.71 -13.33 7.88
CA LEU A 84 -9.22 -14.36 6.95
C LEU A 84 -8.07 -13.88 6.05
N TYR A 85 -8.17 -12.65 5.56
CA TYR A 85 -7.15 -12.02 4.69
C TYR A 85 -6.39 -10.89 5.40
N THR A 86 -5.90 -11.19 6.61
CA THR A 86 -5.12 -10.26 7.42
C THR A 86 -3.64 -10.62 7.42
N SER A 87 -2.79 -9.63 7.16
CA SER A 87 -1.34 -9.75 7.20
C SER A 87 -0.73 -8.86 8.29
N ILE A 88 0.43 -9.25 8.81
CA ILE A 88 1.22 -8.43 9.73
C ILE A 88 2.43 -7.91 8.95
N HIS A 89 2.56 -6.59 8.92
CA HIS A 89 3.68 -5.89 8.31
C HIS A 89 4.56 -5.29 9.40
N ILE A 90 5.87 -5.44 9.28
CA ILE A 90 6.85 -4.91 10.22
C ILE A 90 7.76 -3.95 9.47
N GLU A 91 7.59 -2.67 9.72
CA GLU A 91 8.37 -1.61 9.10
C GLU A 91 9.46 -1.11 10.06
N ARG A 92 10.60 -0.73 9.48
CA ARG A 92 11.74 -0.17 10.23
C ARG A 92 11.86 1.32 9.94
N TYR A 93 11.75 2.12 10.99
CA TYR A 93 12.03 3.55 10.93
C TYR A 93 13.37 3.83 11.61
N GLU A 94 14.22 4.60 10.94
CA GLU A 94 15.57 4.91 11.42
C GLU A 94 15.78 6.42 11.51
N ILE A 95 16.48 6.83 12.56
CA ILE A 95 16.97 8.20 12.71
C ILE A 95 18.40 8.18 13.24
N GLU A 96 19.23 9.01 12.64
CA GLU A 96 20.62 9.18 13.03
C GLU A 96 20.86 10.61 13.54
N THR A 97 21.74 10.74 14.53
CA THR A 97 22.21 12.04 15.03
C THR A 97 23.47 12.46 14.27
N THR A 98 23.43 13.55 13.51
CA THR A 98 24.63 14.06 12.83
C THR A 98 25.28 15.21 13.61
N LYS A 99 26.50 15.59 13.22
CA LYS A 99 27.14 16.81 13.72
C LYS A 99 26.92 17.92 12.70
N ASN A 100 26.36 19.04 13.14
CA ASN A 100 26.20 20.24 12.34
C ASN A 100 27.26 21.28 12.72
N LYS A 101 27.41 22.33 11.90
CA LYS A 101 28.33 23.46 12.17
C LYS A 101 28.06 24.14 13.52
N TYR A 102 26.81 24.14 13.97
CA TYR A 102 26.35 24.83 15.18
C TYR A 102 26.33 23.94 16.44
N GLY A 103 26.59 22.64 16.29
CA GLY A 103 26.58 21.70 17.40
C GLY A 103 26.18 20.28 16.98
N ASN A 104 26.18 19.38 17.95
CA ASN A 104 25.75 18.01 17.75
C ASN A 104 24.22 17.93 17.83
N GLU A 105 23.59 17.13 16.97
CA GLU A 105 22.20 16.75 17.17
C GLU A 105 22.09 15.81 18.37
N GLU A 106 21.04 15.99 19.16
CA GLU A 106 20.81 15.22 20.39
C GLU A 106 19.42 14.61 20.39
N ILE A 107 19.32 13.40 20.95
CA ILE A 107 18.05 12.71 21.18
C ILE A 107 17.63 13.06 22.61
N THR A 108 16.45 13.66 22.75
CA THR A 108 15.93 14.14 24.04
C THR A 108 14.41 14.14 24.05
N ASN A 109 13.84 14.03 25.25
CA ASN A 109 12.40 14.20 25.48
C ASN A 109 11.99 15.68 25.58
N GLN A 110 12.95 16.60 25.73
CA GLN A 110 12.69 18.04 25.83
C GLN A 110 12.74 18.67 24.43
N ILE A 111 11.64 18.58 23.70
CA ILE A 111 11.53 19.10 22.33
C ILE A 111 10.93 20.52 22.39
N PRO A 112 11.51 21.51 21.69
CA PRO A 112 11.02 22.89 21.66
C PRO A 112 9.61 22.97 21.09
N ASP A 113 8.77 23.87 21.63
CA ASP A 113 7.41 24.19 21.15
C ASP A 113 6.40 23.02 21.13
N ILE A 114 6.70 21.88 21.77
CA ILE A 114 5.81 20.71 21.82
C ILE A 114 5.09 20.61 23.17
N SER A 115 3.81 20.23 23.12
CA SER A 115 2.99 20.02 24.31
C SER A 115 3.39 18.74 25.07
N LYS A 116 3.29 18.75 26.41
CA LYS A 116 3.55 17.54 27.23
C LYS A 116 2.61 16.36 26.93
N LYS A 117 1.51 16.59 26.20
CA LYS A 117 0.59 15.53 25.77
C LYS A 117 1.20 14.69 24.66
N GLU A 118 1.88 15.32 23.70
CA GLU A 118 2.52 14.65 22.57
C GLU A 118 3.76 13.85 22.99
N THR A 119 4.45 14.25 24.06
CA THR A 119 5.62 13.53 24.59
C THR A 119 5.27 12.40 25.56
N LYS A 120 3.97 12.10 25.76
CA LYS A 120 3.51 11.06 26.70
C LYS A 120 4.09 9.67 26.41
N HIS A 121 4.29 9.36 25.13
CA HIS A 121 4.76 8.06 24.67
C HIS A 121 6.28 7.88 24.75
N LEU A 122 7.01 8.97 24.95
CA LEU A 122 8.47 8.98 25.04
C LEU A 122 8.96 8.58 26.44
N ASP A 123 10.13 7.98 26.48
CA ASP A 123 10.90 7.73 27.69
C ASP A 123 11.74 8.97 28.09
N GLU A 124 12.50 8.86 29.18
CA GLU A 124 13.38 9.94 29.65
C GLU A 124 14.47 10.33 28.63
N ARG A 125 14.82 9.39 27.73
CA ARG A 125 15.82 9.62 26.67
C ARG A 125 15.21 10.28 25.43
N GLY A 126 13.89 10.35 25.31
CA GLY A 126 13.19 10.85 24.13
C GLY A 126 12.90 9.78 23.08
N ILE A 127 12.85 8.50 23.45
CA ILE A 127 12.54 7.38 22.56
C ILE A 127 11.19 6.78 22.97
N VAL A 128 10.36 6.40 21.99
CA VAL A 128 9.06 5.76 22.26
C VAL A 128 9.22 4.48 23.07
N LYS A 129 8.27 4.17 23.96
CA LYS A 129 8.31 2.95 24.78
C LYS A 129 7.88 1.71 23.98
N ARG A 130 8.53 0.57 24.20
CA ARG A 130 8.16 -0.73 23.61
C ARG A 130 6.73 -1.11 24.03
N GLY A 131 5.93 -1.62 23.09
CA GLY A 131 4.55 -2.04 23.32
C GLY A 131 3.50 -0.93 23.23
N THR A 132 3.93 0.31 23.03
CA THR A 132 3.04 1.47 22.84
C THR A 132 2.34 1.41 21.50
N TRP A 133 1.07 1.77 21.47
CA TRP A 133 0.32 2.04 20.24
C TRP A 133 0.61 3.46 19.79
N VAL A 134 0.96 3.62 18.53
CA VAL A 134 1.26 4.90 17.90
C VAL A 134 0.31 5.13 16.73
N GLU A 135 -0.13 6.38 16.60
CA GLU A 135 -1.00 6.84 15.52
C GLU A 135 -0.26 7.88 14.65
N GLU A 136 -0.92 8.43 13.63
CA GLU A 136 -0.33 9.42 12.73
C GLU A 136 0.15 10.69 13.48
N GLY A 137 1.38 11.12 13.19
CA GLY A 137 1.97 12.35 13.73
C GLY A 137 2.65 12.21 15.09
N ASP A 138 2.48 11.08 15.78
CA ASP A 138 3.15 10.76 17.03
C ASP A 138 4.67 10.73 16.88
N ILE A 139 5.36 11.14 17.95
CA ILE A 139 6.82 11.21 17.98
C ILE A 139 7.38 9.84 18.36
N LEU A 140 8.15 9.24 17.45
CA LEU A 140 8.84 7.97 17.70
C LEU A 140 10.17 8.22 18.42
N VAL A 141 10.91 9.24 17.98
CA VAL A 141 12.20 9.61 18.54
C VAL A 141 12.33 11.13 18.52
N GLY A 142 12.38 11.73 19.70
CA GLY A 142 12.62 13.15 19.90
C GLY A 142 14.06 13.51 19.51
N LYS A 143 14.24 14.32 18.47
CA LYS A 143 15.56 14.81 18.03
C LYS A 143 15.54 16.33 17.97
N ILE A 144 16.58 16.93 18.52
CA ILE A 144 16.82 18.36 18.45
C ILE A 144 18.05 18.66 17.59
N THR A 145 17.91 19.65 16.71
CA THR A 145 19.02 20.16 15.88
C THR A 145 19.37 21.58 16.32
N PRO A 146 20.62 21.87 16.70
CA PRO A 146 21.02 23.23 17.05
C PRO A 146 21.01 24.16 15.83
N ILE A 147 20.45 25.36 16.00
CA ILE A 147 20.36 26.44 15.01
C ILE A 147 21.23 27.61 15.44
N ASP A 148 21.63 28.46 14.49
CA ASP A 148 22.22 29.77 14.78
C ASP A 148 21.24 30.64 15.61
N LYS A 149 21.76 31.35 16.61
CA LYS A 149 20.97 32.20 17.53
C LYS A 149 20.54 33.55 16.92
N LYS A 150 20.45 33.63 15.59
CA LYS A 150 20.09 34.86 14.88
C LYS A 150 18.63 34.81 14.46
N PHE A 151 17.91 35.90 14.71
CA PHE A 151 16.57 36.09 14.14
C PHE A 151 16.66 36.09 12.62
N GLN A 152 15.81 35.31 11.95
CA GLN A 152 15.79 35.24 10.49
C GLN A 152 15.25 36.53 9.87
N SER A 153 14.35 37.22 10.57
CA SER A 153 13.74 38.47 10.11
C SER A 153 13.47 39.45 11.26
N PRO A 154 13.40 40.77 10.97
CA PRO A 154 12.94 41.76 11.93
C PRO A 154 11.53 41.46 12.47
N TYR A 155 10.65 40.90 11.64
CA TYR A 155 9.30 40.48 12.04
C TYR A 155 9.32 39.36 13.08
N GLN A 156 10.21 38.36 12.92
CA GLN A 156 10.38 37.32 13.91
C GLN A 156 10.86 37.89 15.24
N LYS A 157 11.84 38.82 15.20
CA LYS A 157 12.32 39.51 16.40
C LYS A 157 11.19 40.25 17.11
N LEU A 158 10.37 40.99 16.36
CA LEU A 158 9.22 41.71 16.91
C LEU A 158 8.21 40.76 17.55
N LEU A 159 7.88 39.64 16.88
CA LEU A 159 6.95 38.64 17.40
C LEU A 159 7.42 38.05 18.73
N TYR A 160 8.71 37.70 18.83
CA TYR A 160 9.28 37.14 20.06
C TYR A 160 9.30 38.16 21.20
N LEU A 161 9.56 39.44 20.89
CA LEU A 161 9.47 40.53 21.86
C LEU A 161 8.04 40.74 22.37
N ILE A 162 7.03 40.71 21.47
CA ILE A 162 5.61 40.84 21.85
C ILE A 162 5.14 39.65 22.69
N LEU A 163 5.56 38.44 22.34
CA LEU A 163 5.19 37.22 23.05
C LEU A 163 6.02 36.99 24.32
N GLU A 164 6.97 37.88 24.63
CA GLU A 164 7.93 37.75 25.73
C GLU A 164 8.63 36.37 25.76
N LYS A 165 8.87 35.79 24.58
CA LYS A 165 9.52 34.49 24.41
C LYS A 165 10.99 34.68 24.05
N GLU A 166 11.85 33.88 24.68
CA GLU A 166 13.25 33.78 24.27
C GLU A 166 13.42 32.83 23.07
N LEU A 167 14.37 33.15 22.19
CA LEU A 167 14.70 32.29 21.06
C LEU A 167 15.44 31.04 21.54
N GLN A 168 14.79 29.88 21.46
CA GLN A 168 15.47 28.62 21.75
C GLN A 168 16.47 28.30 20.62
N PRO A 169 17.72 27.93 20.95
CA PRO A 169 18.76 27.67 19.96
C PRO A 169 18.60 26.31 19.26
N THR A 170 17.48 25.63 19.42
CA THR A 170 17.25 24.27 18.96
C THR A 170 15.95 24.18 18.17
N ARG A 171 15.96 23.38 17.10
CA ARG A 171 14.77 23.03 16.31
C ARG A 171 14.34 21.60 16.59
N ASP A 172 13.04 21.35 16.50
CA ASP A 172 12.51 20.00 16.34
C ASP A 172 12.96 19.40 14.99
N SER A 173 13.62 18.24 15.04
CA SER A 173 13.97 17.39 13.89
C SER A 173 13.63 15.92 14.16
N SER A 174 12.63 15.70 15.02
CA SER A 174 12.20 14.41 15.51
C SER A 174 11.66 13.49 14.41
N LEU A 175 11.81 12.19 14.62
CA LEU A 175 11.18 11.17 13.80
C LEU A 175 9.72 11.03 14.23
N ARG A 176 8.80 11.24 13.28
CA ARG A 176 7.36 11.11 13.48
C ARG A 176 6.80 9.96 12.67
N THR A 177 5.69 9.39 13.13
CA THR A 177 4.93 8.39 12.36
C THR A 177 4.38 9.01 11.07
N PRO A 178 4.43 8.28 9.94
CA PRO A 178 3.85 8.75 8.69
C PRO A 178 2.33 8.78 8.75
N LYS A 179 1.74 9.43 7.74
CA LYS A 179 0.30 9.61 7.64
C LYS A 179 -0.45 8.28 7.46
N GLY A 180 -1.59 8.13 8.12
CA GLY A 180 -2.46 6.96 8.03
C GLY A 180 -1.95 5.70 8.74
N LEU A 181 -0.81 5.75 9.44
CA LEU A 181 -0.25 4.58 10.11
C LEU A 181 -0.85 4.40 11.51
N LYS A 182 -1.34 3.19 11.79
CA LYS A 182 -1.70 2.75 13.15
C LYS A 182 -0.96 1.47 13.48
N ALA A 183 0.04 1.58 14.35
CA ALA A 183 0.97 0.49 14.58
C ALA A 183 1.35 0.34 16.06
N LYS A 184 1.92 -0.81 16.40
CA LYS A 184 2.44 -1.11 17.73
C LYS A 184 3.95 -1.21 17.68
N VAL A 185 4.64 -0.58 18.63
CA VAL A 185 6.10 -0.67 18.75
C VAL A 185 6.51 -2.05 19.25
N ILE A 186 7.18 -2.85 18.42
CA ILE A 186 7.61 -4.21 18.78
C ILE A 186 8.99 -4.20 19.43
N GLU A 187 9.94 -3.51 18.80
CA GLU A 187 11.36 -3.58 19.14
C GLU A 187 12.03 -2.23 18.84
N ILE A 188 13.01 -1.88 19.65
CA ILE A 188 13.82 -0.68 19.49
C ILE A 188 15.28 -1.10 19.60
N LYS A 189 16.10 -0.74 18.61
CA LYS A 189 17.54 -1.01 18.62
C LYS A 189 18.29 0.31 18.61
N ILE A 190 19.15 0.50 19.60
CA ILE A 190 19.99 1.69 19.73
C ILE A 190 21.42 1.28 19.39
N PHE A 191 21.96 1.85 18.32
CA PHE A 191 23.34 1.64 17.90
C PHE A 191 24.17 2.84 18.33
N GLN A 192 25.19 2.60 19.14
CA GLN A 192 26.17 3.60 19.54
C GLN A 192 27.55 3.19 19.02
N LYS A 193 28.11 3.99 18.10
CA LYS A 193 29.49 3.77 17.64
C LYS A 193 30.45 4.20 18.76
N LEU A 194 31.36 3.30 19.14
CA LEU A 194 32.28 3.43 20.29
C LEU A 194 33.27 4.61 20.19
N LYS A 195 33.55 5.14 18.99
CA LYS A 195 34.64 6.11 18.80
C LYS A 195 34.25 7.51 18.35
N GLU A 196 33.06 7.74 17.78
CA GLU A 196 32.55 9.10 17.50
C GLU A 196 31.08 9.05 17.05
N LYS A 197 30.23 9.91 17.64
CA LYS A 197 28.76 10.04 17.40
C LYS A 197 28.46 10.09 15.89
N PRO A 198 27.69 9.13 15.35
CA PRO A 198 26.22 9.16 15.49
C PRO A 198 25.64 8.03 16.36
N LYS A 199 24.63 8.36 17.17
CA LYS A 199 23.67 7.38 17.68
C LYS A 199 22.64 7.15 16.58
N SER A 200 22.42 5.88 16.22
CA SER A 200 21.33 5.49 15.33
C SER A 200 20.29 4.76 16.16
N VAL A 201 19.02 5.17 16.02
CA VAL A 201 17.89 4.52 16.68
C VAL A 201 17.01 3.94 15.59
N HIS A 202 16.82 2.62 15.65
CA HIS A 202 15.88 1.90 14.80
C HIS A 202 14.65 1.53 15.63
N VAL A 203 13.48 1.94 15.15
CA VAL A 203 12.18 1.61 15.74
C VAL A 203 11.45 0.67 14.79
N TYR A 204 11.04 -0.49 15.29
CA TYR A 204 10.26 -1.47 14.53
C TYR A 204 8.79 -1.37 14.92
N LEU A 205 7.95 -1.05 13.94
CA LEU A 205 6.50 -0.92 14.10
C LEU A 205 5.81 -2.11 13.43
N ALA A 206 4.92 -2.79 14.14
CA ALA A 206 4.01 -3.77 13.56
C ALA A 206 2.66 -3.14 13.25
N GLU A 207 2.20 -3.33 12.03
CA GLU A 207 0.87 -2.98 11.56
C GLU A 207 0.10 -4.25 11.19
N LYS A 208 -1.16 -4.34 11.62
CA LYS A 208 -2.10 -5.39 11.19
C LYS A 208 -2.90 -4.85 10.00
N ARG A 209 -2.65 -5.37 8.80
CA ARG A 209 -3.31 -4.96 7.56
C ARG A 209 -4.41 -5.94 7.18
N LYS A 210 -5.67 -5.58 7.47
CA LYS A 210 -6.86 -6.29 6.98
C LYS A 210 -7.03 -6.10 5.47
N ILE A 211 -7.87 -6.91 4.82
CA ILE A 211 -8.25 -6.69 3.42
C ILE A 211 -9.12 -5.44 3.30
N LYS A 212 -8.83 -4.60 2.31
CA LYS A 212 -9.55 -3.34 2.06
C LYS A 212 -9.94 -3.20 0.60
N LEU A 213 -10.83 -2.24 0.33
CA LEU A 213 -11.12 -1.77 -1.02
C LEU A 213 -9.83 -1.32 -1.71
N GLY A 214 -9.60 -1.75 -2.95
CA GLY A 214 -8.39 -1.45 -3.71
C GLY A 214 -7.24 -2.45 -3.53
N ASP A 215 -7.32 -3.37 -2.56
CA ASP A 215 -6.34 -4.45 -2.43
C ASP A 215 -6.44 -5.43 -3.60
N LYS A 216 -5.28 -5.99 -4.00
CA LYS A 216 -5.20 -6.93 -5.11
C LYS A 216 -5.22 -8.37 -4.63
N MET A 217 -6.11 -9.17 -5.21
CA MET A 217 -6.26 -10.60 -4.97
C MET A 217 -5.92 -11.39 -6.23
N ALA A 218 -5.52 -12.65 -6.07
CA ALA A 218 -5.27 -13.54 -7.21
C ALA A 218 -5.52 -15.01 -6.88
N GLY A 219 -5.98 -15.77 -7.87
CA GLY A 219 -5.97 -17.23 -7.83
C GLY A 219 -4.72 -17.79 -8.49
N ARG A 220 -4.53 -19.11 -8.36
CA ARG A 220 -3.37 -19.83 -8.91
C ARG A 220 -3.37 -19.87 -10.44
N HIS A 221 -4.53 -19.73 -11.06
CA HIS A 221 -4.74 -19.82 -12.51
C HIS A 221 -4.61 -18.46 -13.24
N GLY A 222 -3.97 -17.47 -12.61
CA GLY A 222 -3.71 -16.17 -13.21
C GLY A 222 -4.90 -15.22 -13.24
N ASN A 223 -6.05 -15.60 -12.67
CA ASN A 223 -7.15 -14.70 -12.39
C ASN A 223 -6.72 -13.70 -11.31
N LYS A 224 -6.56 -12.44 -11.68
CA LYS A 224 -6.12 -11.36 -10.78
C LYS A 224 -7.19 -10.30 -10.79
N GLY A 225 -7.44 -9.70 -9.64
CA GLY A 225 -8.42 -8.64 -9.55
C GLY A 225 -8.24 -7.74 -8.36
N ILE A 226 -8.95 -6.63 -8.38
CA ILE A 226 -8.92 -5.61 -7.32
C ILE A 226 -10.26 -5.68 -6.59
N VAL A 227 -10.22 -5.64 -5.26
CA VAL A 227 -11.45 -5.57 -4.46
C VAL A 227 -12.13 -4.22 -4.72
N SER A 228 -13.31 -4.26 -5.33
CA SER A 228 -14.08 -3.07 -5.73
C SER A 228 -15.15 -2.68 -4.72
N GLN A 229 -15.77 -3.68 -4.08
CA GLN A 229 -16.80 -3.47 -3.07
C GLN A 229 -16.77 -4.62 -2.04
N ILE A 230 -17.06 -4.24 -0.79
CA ILE A 230 -17.28 -5.16 0.33
C ILE A 230 -18.78 -5.10 0.64
N LEU A 231 -19.50 -6.19 0.43
CA LEU A 231 -20.93 -6.27 0.74
C LEU A 231 -21.17 -6.87 2.12
N PRO A 232 -22.18 -6.39 2.85
CA PRO A 232 -22.65 -7.04 4.07
C PRO A 232 -23.06 -8.49 3.81
N ARG A 233 -22.93 -9.34 4.85
CA ARG A 233 -23.24 -10.78 4.76
C ARG A 233 -24.68 -11.05 4.26
N GLN A 234 -25.64 -10.23 4.66
CA GLN A 234 -27.05 -10.40 4.30
C GLN A 234 -27.36 -10.08 2.83
N ASP A 235 -26.55 -9.24 2.18
CA ASP A 235 -26.79 -8.83 0.79
C ASP A 235 -26.11 -9.77 -0.21
N MET A 236 -25.18 -10.60 0.27
CA MET A 236 -24.45 -11.52 -0.58
C MET A 236 -25.37 -12.64 -1.09
N PRO A 237 -25.17 -13.10 -2.34
CA PRO A 237 -25.86 -14.28 -2.83
C PRO A 237 -25.54 -15.49 -1.94
N TYR A 238 -26.52 -16.35 -1.73
CA TYR A 238 -26.37 -17.50 -0.83
C TYR A 238 -26.85 -18.81 -1.46
N LEU A 239 -26.29 -19.90 -0.94
CA LEU A 239 -26.59 -21.26 -1.34
C LEU A 239 -27.95 -21.74 -0.80
N PRO A 240 -28.54 -22.82 -1.35
CA PRO A 240 -29.82 -23.34 -0.84
C PRO A 240 -29.81 -23.79 0.63
N ASP A 241 -28.65 -23.92 1.25
CA ASP A 241 -28.49 -24.22 2.68
C ASP A 241 -28.32 -22.97 3.56
N GLY A 242 -28.44 -21.78 2.99
CA GLY A 242 -28.30 -20.50 3.69
C GLY A 242 -26.86 -19.99 3.78
N THR A 243 -25.87 -20.72 3.26
CA THR A 243 -24.46 -20.28 3.31
C THR A 243 -24.24 -19.12 2.33
N PRO A 244 -23.82 -17.93 2.80
CA PRO A 244 -23.52 -16.81 1.92
C PRO A 244 -22.19 -17.05 1.18
N ILE A 245 -22.11 -16.56 -0.05
CA ILE A 245 -20.89 -16.60 -0.86
C ILE A 245 -19.86 -15.62 -0.29
N ASP A 246 -18.58 -15.99 -0.30
CA ASP A 246 -17.50 -15.15 0.22
C ASP A 246 -16.96 -14.17 -0.85
N MET A 247 -16.98 -14.56 -2.13
CA MET A 247 -16.48 -13.74 -3.23
C MET A 247 -17.22 -14.00 -4.54
N VAL A 248 -17.51 -12.94 -5.30
CA VAL A 248 -18.12 -13.06 -6.63
C VAL A 248 -17.14 -12.62 -7.70
N LEU A 249 -16.90 -13.51 -8.67
CA LEU A 249 -16.01 -13.31 -9.81
C LEU A 249 -16.80 -13.18 -11.10
N ASN A 250 -16.31 -12.34 -12.01
CA ASN A 250 -16.91 -12.18 -13.32
C ASN A 250 -16.63 -13.40 -14.22
N PRO A 251 -17.68 -14.07 -14.77
CA PRO A 251 -17.48 -15.20 -15.67
C PRO A 251 -16.81 -14.82 -17.00
N LEU A 252 -16.92 -13.57 -17.46
CA LEU A 252 -16.39 -13.12 -18.76
C LEU A 252 -14.85 -13.18 -18.84
N GLY A 253 -14.17 -13.15 -17.70
CA GLY A 253 -12.72 -13.25 -17.64
C GLY A 253 -12.15 -14.64 -17.95
N VAL A 254 -12.98 -15.69 -17.92
CA VAL A 254 -12.52 -17.08 -18.12
C VAL A 254 -12.39 -17.45 -19.60
N PRO A 255 -13.39 -17.23 -20.48
CA PRO A 255 -13.30 -17.59 -21.89
C PRO A 255 -12.19 -16.84 -22.62
N SER A 256 -12.04 -15.54 -22.35
CA SER A 256 -11.04 -14.68 -23.00
C SER A 256 -9.60 -15.06 -22.67
N ARG A 257 -9.36 -15.62 -21.47
CA ARG A 257 -8.03 -15.98 -20.96
C ARG A 257 -7.71 -17.47 -21.05
N MET A 258 -8.70 -18.28 -21.42
CA MET A 258 -8.58 -19.73 -21.59
C MET A 258 -8.04 -20.47 -20.35
N ASN A 259 -8.28 -19.95 -19.14
CA ASN A 259 -7.82 -20.53 -17.88
C ASN A 259 -8.92 -21.34 -17.18
N VAL A 260 -9.39 -22.40 -17.85
CA VAL A 260 -10.52 -23.24 -17.40
C VAL A 260 -10.22 -24.00 -16.10
N GLY A 261 -8.94 -24.22 -15.77
CA GLY A 261 -8.51 -24.92 -14.56
C GLY A 261 -9.11 -24.36 -13.26
N GLN A 262 -9.35 -23.05 -13.19
CA GLN A 262 -9.98 -22.42 -12.02
C GLN A 262 -11.40 -22.92 -11.75
N ILE A 263 -12.14 -23.28 -12.81
CA ILE A 263 -13.51 -23.80 -12.68
C ILE A 263 -13.44 -25.22 -12.09
N TYR A 264 -12.50 -26.05 -12.55
CA TYR A 264 -12.31 -27.39 -12.00
C TYR A 264 -11.82 -27.35 -10.55
N GLU A 265 -10.89 -26.45 -10.22
CA GLU A 265 -10.46 -26.19 -8.83
C GLU A 265 -11.65 -25.85 -7.95
N CYS A 266 -12.46 -24.88 -8.39
CA CYS A 266 -13.65 -24.40 -7.69
C CYS A 266 -14.65 -25.55 -7.40
N LEU A 267 -14.99 -26.32 -8.42
CA LEU A 267 -15.94 -27.44 -8.32
C LEU A 267 -15.41 -28.61 -7.49
N LEU A 268 -14.14 -28.96 -7.68
CA LEU A 268 -13.52 -30.05 -6.92
C LEU A 268 -13.38 -29.65 -5.45
N GLY A 269 -13.05 -28.39 -5.15
CA GLY A 269 -13.00 -27.83 -3.81
C GLY A 269 -14.35 -27.91 -3.09
N LEU A 270 -15.44 -27.61 -3.82
CA LEU A 270 -16.79 -27.78 -3.29
C LEU A 270 -17.05 -29.25 -2.91
N ALA A 271 -16.78 -30.19 -3.82
CA ALA A 271 -16.96 -31.61 -3.56
C ALA A 271 -16.11 -32.06 -2.34
N ALA A 272 -14.87 -31.59 -2.25
CA ALA A 272 -13.96 -31.86 -1.14
C ALA A 272 -14.56 -31.45 0.22
N SER A 273 -15.11 -30.23 0.31
CA SER A 273 -15.71 -29.74 1.56
C SER A 273 -16.88 -30.60 2.05
N TYR A 274 -17.74 -31.06 1.12
CA TYR A 274 -18.88 -31.90 1.46
C TYR A 274 -18.52 -33.35 1.74
N LEU A 275 -17.43 -33.84 1.15
CA LEU A 275 -16.92 -35.19 1.41
C LEU A 275 -16.06 -35.25 2.67
N GLY A 276 -15.51 -34.12 3.12
CA GLY A 276 -14.50 -34.04 4.19
C GLY A 276 -13.13 -34.55 3.73
N GLN A 277 -12.78 -34.31 2.46
CA GLN A 277 -11.56 -34.83 1.82
C GLN A 277 -10.70 -33.68 1.30
N THR A 278 -9.39 -33.89 1.27
CA THR A 278 -8.43 -33.04 0.57
C THR A 278 -7.90 -33.78 -0.66
N PHE A 279 -7.70 -33.06 -1.76
CA PHE A 279 -7.23 -33.64 -3.02
C PHE A 279 -5.84 -33.11 -3.37
N ARG A 280 -4.94 -34.02 -3.72
CA ARG A 280 -3.64 -33.70 -4.32
C ARG A 280 -3.66 -34.14 -5.78
N MET A 281 -3.64 -33.17 -6.68
CA MET A 281 -3.62 -33.42 -8.12
C MET A 281 -2.20 -33.28 -8.65
N THR A 282 -1.77 -34.25 -9.46
CA THR A 282 -0.55 -34.12 -10.26
C THR A 282 -0.84 -33.29 -11.51
N PRO A 283 0.13 -32.49 -11.99
CA PRO A 283 0.01 -31.83 -13.30
C PRO A 283 -0.18 -32.86 -14.42
N PHE A 284 -0.83 -32.44 -15.51
CA PHE A 284 -1.06 -33.23 -16.74
C PHE A 284 -1.90 -34.49 -16.51
N ASP A 285 -3.19 -34.30 -16.23
CA ASP A 285 -4.14 -35.38 -16.00
C ASP A 285 -4.60 -36.07 -17.29
N GLU A 286 -4.33 -35.48 -18.47
CA GLU A 286 -4.74 -36.04 -19.75
C GLU A 286 -4.09 -37.39 -20.06
N ILE A 287 -3.02 -37.76 -19.34
CA ILE A 287 -2.41 -39.10 -19.39
C ILE A 287 -3.44 -40.18 -19.01
N TYR A 288 -4.39 -39.86 -18.14
CA TYR A 288 -5.42 -40.80 -17.66
C TYR A 288 -6.64 -40.89 -18.60
N GLY A 289 -6.69 -40.08 -19.67
CA GLY A 289 -7.73 -40.10 -20.67
C GLY A 289 -8.23 -38.72 -21.09
N ALA A 290 -9.02 -38.68 -22.16
CA ALA A 290 -9.64 -37.45 -22.62
C ALA A 290 -10.61 -36.87 -21.57
N GLN A 291 -10.48 -35.58 -21.27
CA GLN A 291 -11.31 -34.86 -20.29
C GLN A 291 -11.30 -35.48 -18.87
N ALA A 292 -10.18 -36.08 -18.44
CA ALA A 292 -10.04 -36.71 -17.12
C ALA A 292 -10.48 -35.80 -15.96
N SER A 293 -10.04 -34.53 -15.93
CA SER A 293 -10.43 -33.52 -14.94
C SER A 293 -11.93 -33.35 -14.82
N ARG A 294 -12.63 -33.29 -15.95
CA ARG A 294 -14.08 -33.10 -16.00
C ARG A 294 -14.80 -34.31 -15.41
N SER A 295 -14.44 -35.50 -15.88
CA SER A 295 -15.03 -36.76 -15.44
C SER A 295 -14.83 -36.97 -13.93
N PHE A 296 -13.61 -36.73 -13.45
CA PHE A 296 -13.27 -36.85 -12.04
C PHE A 296 -14.04 -35.85 -11.17
N THR A 297 -14.05 -34.58 -11.55
CA THR A 297 -14.75 -33.52 -10.81
C THR A 297 -16.25 -33.80 -10.71
N PHE A 298 -16.88 -34.19 -11.81
CA PHE A 298 -18.32 -34.48 -11.83
C PHE A 298 -18.66 -35.76 -11.05
N PHE A 299 -17.81 -36.78 -11.14
CA PHE A 299 -17.95 -37.97 -10.32
C PHE A 299 -17.91 -37.65 -8.83
N LYS A 300 -16.95 -36.81 -8.39
CA LYS A 300 -16.84 -36.38 -6.99
C LYS A 300 -18.02 -35.52 -6.52
N LEU A 301 -18.54 -34.64 -7.36
CA LEU A 301 -19.77 -33.90 -7.05
C LEU A 301 -20.99 -34.82 -6.92
N TYR A 302 -21.08 -35.83 -7.77
CA TYR A 302 -22.14 -36.83 -7.68
C TYR A 302 -22.01 -37.69 -6.41
N GLU A 303 -20.80 -38.13 -6.07
CA GLU A 303 -20.50 -38.82 -4.81
C GLU A 303 -20.89 -37.96 -3.60
N ALA A 304 -20.55 -36.66 -3.61
CA ALA A 304 -20.93 -35.71 -2.57
C ALA A 304 -22.46 -35.56 -2.45
N ARG A 305 -23.16 -35.50 -3.58
CA ARG A 305 -24.64 -35.50 -3.62
C ARG A 305 -25.23 -36.76 -2.98
N LEU A 306 -24.67 -37.94 -3.27
CA LEU A 306 -25.16 -39.20 -2.69
C LEU A 306 -24.93 -39.25 -1.17
N LYS A 307 -23.75 -38.83 -0.71
CA LYS A 307 -23.37 -38.87 0.71
C LYS A 307 -24.15 -37.86 1.57
N THR A 308 -24.41 -36.66 1.04
CA THR A 308 -25.05 -35.57 1.81
C THR A 308 -26.56 -35.47 1.59
N HIS A 309 -27.11 -36.23 0.63
CA HIS A 309 -28.49 -36.12 0.15
C HIS A 309 -28.91 -34.72 -0.38
N LYS A 310 -27.96 -33.79 -0.54
CA LYS A 310 -28.20 -32.45 -1.11
C LYS A 310 -28.31 -32.53 -2.63
N LYS A 311 -29.54 -32.56 -3.15
CA LYS A 311 -29.83 -32.68 -4.61
C LYS A 311 -29.20 -31.58 -5.46
N TRP A 312 -29.00 -30.39 -4.89
CA TRP A 312 -28.50 -29.21 -5.60
C TRP A 312 -26.99 -29.24 -5.87
N LEU A 313 -26.21 -30.11 -5.21
CA LEU A 313 -24.76 -30.21 -5.42
C LEU A 313 -24.38 -30.69 -6.82
N PHE A 314 -25.22 -31.53 -7.43
CA PHE A 314 -25.00 -32.04 -8.77
C PHE A 314 -26.33 -32.20 -9.52
N ASN A 315 -26.53 -31.39 -10.55
CA ASN A 315 -27.67 -31.50 -11.45
C ASN A 315 -27.22 -32.06 -12.82
N PRO A 316 -27.76 -33.19 -13.29
CA PRO A 316 -27.43 -33.74 -14.61
C PRO A 316 -27.70 -32.78 -15.78
N SER A 317 -28.71 -31.93 -15.68
CA SER A 317 -29.05 -30.94 -16.72
C SER A 317 -28.03 -29.81 -16.82
N TYR A 318 -27.40 -29.44 -15.70
CA TYR A 318 -26.44 -28.35 -15.60
C TYR A 318 -25.27 -28.77 -14.66
N PRO A 319 -24.33 -29.60 -15.15
CA PRO A 319 -23.28 -30.15 -14.30
C PRO A 319 -22.34 -29.03 -13.81
N GLY A 320 -22.09 -29.02 -12.49
CA GLY A 320 -21.26 -28.00 -11.84
C GLY A 320 -21.96 -26.64 -11.61
N LYS A 321 -23.26 -26.53 -11.90
CA LYS A 321 -24.04 -25.33 -11.59
C LYS A 321 -25.16 -25.65 -10.61
N MET A 322 -25.53 -24.68 -9.80
CA MET A 322 -26.60 -24.80 -8.82
C MET A 322 -27.45 -23.52 -8.78
N LYS A 323 -28.64 -23.62 -8.19
CA LYS A 323 -29.46 -22.45 -7.91
C LYS A 323 -28.86 -21.67 -6.75
N VAL A 324 -28.76 -20.36 -6.93
CA VAL A 324 -28.31 -19.39 -5.92
C VAL A 324 -29.45 -18.41 -5.71
N PHE A 325 -29.57 -17.89 -4.50
CA PHE A 325 -30.59 -16.93 -4.13
C PHE A 325 -29.95 -15.58 -3.87
N ASP A 326 -30.67 -14.52 -4.24
CA ASP A 326 -30.27 -13.15 -3.93
C ASP A 326 -30.49 -12.87 -2.44
N GLY A 327 -29.46 -12.35 -1.77
CA GLY A 327 -29.53 -12.00 -0.34
C GLY A 327 -30.51 -10.85 -0.05
N ARG A 328 -30.72 -9.94 -1.01
CA ARG A 328 -31.55 -8.75 -0.82
C ARG A 328 -33.04 -9.04 -0.97
N THR A 329 -33.41 -9.83 -1.97
CA THR A 329 -34.81 -10.13 -2.32
C THR A 329 -35.26 -11.49 -1.81
N GLY A 330 -34.33 -12.44 -1.63
CA GLY A 330 -34.63 -13.85 -1.34
C GLY A 330 -35.07 -14.65 -2.57
N GLU A 331 -35.15 -14.03 -3.76
CA GLU A 331 -35.56 -14.71 -4.97
C GLU A 331 -34.40 -15.52 -5.59
N PRO A 332 -34.67 -16.68 -6.21
CA PRO A 332 -33.66 -17.43 -6.93
C PRO A 332 -33.28 -16.71 -8.24
N PHE A 333 -32.00 -16.74 -8.60
CA PHE A 333 -31.57 -16.28 -9.92
C PHE A 333 -32.15 -17.17 -11.04
N ASP A 334 -32.49 -16.54 -12.17
CA ASP A 334 -33.09 -17.22 -13.33
C ASP A 334 -32.23 -18.37 -13.87
N GLN A 335 -30.91 -18.13 -13.96
CA GLN A 335 -29.94 -19.09 -14.45
C GLN A 335 -29.11 -19.70 -13.31
N PRO A 336 -28.81 -21.01 -13.36
CA PRO A 336 -27.96 -21.63 -12.36
C PRO A 336 -26.52 -21.13 -12.50
N VAL A 337 -25.88 -20.92 -11.35
CA VAL A 337 -24.55 -20.31 -11.23
C VAL A 337 -23.52 -21.38 -10.84
N THR A 338 -22.30 -21.24 -11.35
CA THR A 338 -21.16 -22.04 -10.90
C THR A 338 -20.67 -21.50 -9.58
N VAL A 339 -20.81 -22.28 -8.52
CA VAL A 339 -20.35 -21.96 -7.17
C VAL A 339 -19.44 -23.07 -6.68
N GLY A 340 -18.40 -22.73 -5.94
CA GLY A 340 -17.51 -23.71 -5.35
C GLY A 340 -16.39 -23.09 -4.53
N ILE A 341 -15.44 -23.90 -4.08
CA ILE A 341 -14.36 -23.44 -3.19
C ILE A 341 -13.07 -23.33 -3.99
N ALA A 342 -12.50 -22.14 -4.02
CA ALA A 342 -11.24 -21.87 -4.70
C ALA A 342 -10.18 -21.36 -3.72
N TYR A 343 -8.92 -21.61 -4.04
CA TYR A 343 -7.80 -21.12 -3.26
C TYR A 343 -7.32 -19.76 -3.78
N LEU A 344 -7.50 -18.73 -2.97
CA LEU A 344 -7.25 -17.34 -3.33
C LEU A 344 -6.22 -16.69 -2.40
N LEU A 345 -5.33 -15.91 -3.00
CA LEU A 345 -4.20 -15.23 -2.36
C LEU A 345 -4.44 -13.73 -2.27
N LYS A 346 -4.00 -13.13 -1.17
CA LYS A 346 -3.83 -11.67 -1.02
C LYS A 346 -2.43 -11.29 -1.49
N LEU A 347 -2.33 -10.39 -2.47
CA LEU A 347 -1.03 -9.95 -2.98
C LEU A 347 -0.45 -8.80 -2.14
N VAL A 348 0.88 -8.65 -2.19
CA VAL A 348 1.62 -7.53 -1.57
C VAL A 348 1.24 -6.16 -2.17
N HIS A 349 0.47 -6.14 -3.26
CA HIS A 349 0.02 -4.94 -3.93
C HIS A 349 -1.19 -4.29 -3.23
N LEU A 350 -0.96 -3.77 -2.03
CA LEU A 350 -1.97 -3.11 -1.20
C LEU A 350 -2.26 -1.69 -1.68
N VAL A 351 -3.47 -1.21 -1.39
CA VAL A 351 -3.91 0.15 -1.76
C VAL A 351 -3.19 1.23 -0.94
N ASP A 352 -2.96 0.95 0.34
CA ASP A 352 -2.40 1.91 1.30
C ASP A 352 -0.98 2.35 0.87
N ASP A 353 -0.21 1.44 0.26
CA ASP A 353 1.14 1.74 -0.26
C ASP A 353 1.12 2.51 -1.60
N LYS A 354 -0.05 2.61 -2.23
CA LYS A 354 -0.22 3.15 -3.60
C LYS A 354 -0.81 4.54 -3.65
N ILE A 355 -1.70 4.86 -2.73
CA ILE A 355 -2.32 6.19 -2.69
C ILE A 355 -1.24 7.20 -2.29
N HIS A 356 -1.09 8.23 -3.11
CA HIS A 356 -0.19 9.34 -2.84
C HIS A 356 -0.80 10.63 -3.36
N ALA A 357 -0.89 11.63 -2.49
CA ALA A 357 -1.36 12.95 -2.82
C ALA A 357 -0.35 13.99 -2.35
N ARG A 358 -0.14 15.01 -3.18
CA ARG A 358 0.77 16.12 -2.90
C ARG A 358 0.03 17.43 -3.17
N SER A 359 0.06 18.32 -2.19
CA SER A 359 -0.26 19.74 -2.38
C SER A 359 1.02 20.52 -2.65
N ILE A 360 1.83 20.74 -1.62
CA ILE A 360 3.16 21.36 -1.68
C ILE A 360 4.16 20.33 -1.16
N GLY A 361 5.38 20.36 -1.70
CA GLY A 361 6.43 19.43 -1.29
C GLY A 361 7.81 19.96 -1.64
N PRO A 362 8.85 19.13 -1.48
CA PRO A 362 10.21 19.53 -1.84
C PRO A 362 10.37 19.64 -3.36
N TYR A 363 11.37 20.43 -3.74
CA TYR A 363 11.74 20.75 -5.12
C TYR A 363 13.20 20.38 -5.38
N SER A 364 13.52 20.14 -6.66
CA SER A 364 14.89 19.95 -7.13
C SER A 364 15.69 21.25 -7.02
N LEU A 365 16.96 21.16 -6.64
CA LEU A 365 17.82 22.34 -6.49
C LEU A 365 18.09 23.05 -7.83
N VAL A 366 18.26 22.27 -8.90
CA VAL A 366 18.64 22.80 -10.22
C VAL A 366 17.41 23.24 -11.01
N THR A 367 16.52 22.29 -11.29
CA THR A 367 15.36 22.53 -12.17
C THR A 367 14.18 23.20 -11.47
N GLN A 368 14.21 23.33 -10.13
CA GLN A 368 13.10 23.85 -9.32
C GLN A 368 11.76 23.13 -9.52
N GLN A 369 11.77 21.94 -10.13
CA GLN A 369 10.60 21.09 -10.31
C GLN A 369 10.33 20.26 -9.05
N PRO A 370 9.06 19.86 -8.81
CA PRO A 370 8.71 18.88 -7.80
C PRO A 370 9.61 17.64 -7.84
N LEU A 371 10.12 17.20 -6.68
CA LEU A 371 10.86 15.94 -6.62
C LEU A 371 10.02 14.75 -7.11
N LYS A 372 10.68 13.69 -7.56
CA LYS A 372 10.02 12.43 -7.97
C LYS A 372 9.97 11.45 -6.79
N GLY A 373 8.91 10.63 -6.77
CA GLY A 373 8.77 9.48 -5.87
C GLY A 373 8.00 9.77 -4.58
N ARG A 374 7.20 8.78 -4.15
CA ARG A 374 6.29 8.89 -2.99
C ARG A 374 7.04 9.15 -1.67
N SER A 375 8.16 8.47 -1.46
CA SER A 375 8.99 8.60 -0.24
C SER A 375 9.53 10.01 -0.01
N LYS A 376 9.62 10.84 -1.07
CA LYS A 376 10.08 12.23 -1.00
C LYS A 376 8.92 13.23 -1.10
N TYR A 377 7.68 12.80 -0.90
CA TYR A 377 6.49 13.60 -1.17
C TYR A 377 6.53 14.21 -2.59
N GLY A 378 6.92 13.39 -3.56
CA GLY A 378 7.13 13.82 -4.94
C GLY A 378 5.84 14.13 -5.69
N GLY A 379 5.97 14.90 -6.77
CA GLY A 379 4.87 15.17 -7.70
C GLY A 379 4.66 14.03 -8.70
N GLN A 380 3.47 14.00 -9.31
CA GLN A 380 3.22 13.15 -10.46
C GLN A 380 3.90 13.74 -11.70
N ARG A 381 4.46 12.89 -12.55
CA ARG A 381 5.05 13.35 -13.82
C ARG A 381 3.93 13.62 -14.82
N LEU A 382 3.89 14.84 -15.35
CA LEU A 382 3.23 15.13 -16.61
C LEU A 382 4.25 14.90 -17.73
N GLY A 383 4.05 13.87 -18.55
CA GLY A 383 4.91 13.56 -19.68
C GLY A 383 4.44 14.25 -20.96
N GLU A 384 5.20 14.03 -22.02
CA GLU A 384 4.91 14.56 -23.35
C GLU A 384 3.56 14.07 -23.89
N MET A 385 3.22 12.79 -23.66
CA MET A 385 1.92 12.23 -24.09
C MET A 385 0.74 12.90 -23.38
N GLU A 386 0.87 13.22 -22.08
CA GLU A 386 -0.18 13.93 -21.34
C GLU A 386 -0.29 15.40 -21.77
N VAL A 387 0.84 16.03 -22.15
CA VAL A 387 0.83 17.36 -22.76
C VAL A 387 0.08 17.35 -24.09
N TRP A 388 0.39 16.41 -24.97
CA TRP A 388 -0.33 16.25 -26.25
C TRP A 388 -1.83 16.01 -26.05
N ALA A 389 -2.21 15.28 -25.01
CA ALA A 389 -3.62 15.10 -24.67
C ALA A 389 -4.30 16.45 -24.36
N LEU A 390 -3.67 17.31 -23.56
CA LEU A 390 -4.20 18.65 -23.25
C LEU A 390 -4.23 19.58 -24.46
N GLU A 391 -3.23 19.49 -25.33
CA GLU A 391 -3.18 20.20 -26.61
C GLU A 391 -4.30 19.76 -27.55
N GLY A 392 -4.56 18.45 -27.64
CA GLY A 392 -5.65 17.89 -28.43
C GLY A 392 -7.04 18.34 -27.96
N TYR A 393 -7.21 18.58 -26.66
CA TYR A 393 -8.41 19.20 -26.10
C TYR A 393 -8.48 20.73 -26.33
N GLY A 394 -7.38 21.38 -26.73
CA GLY A 394 -7.29 22.84 -26.80
C GLY A 394 -7.26 23.52 -25.42
N SER A 395 -6.86 22.81 -24.36
CA SER A 395 -6.89 23.30 -22.98
C SER A 395 -5.65 24.14 -22.64
N ALA A 396 -5.53 25.31 -23.27
CA ALA A 396 -4.35 26.17 -23.18
C ALA A 396 -4.04 26.63 -21.74
N PHE A 397 -5.05 27.07 -20.98
CA PHE A 397 -4.85 27.56 -19.61
C PHE A 397 -4.46 26.44 -18.63
N THR A 398 -5.05 25.25 -18.76
CA THR A 398 -4.70 24.09 -17.93
C THR A 398 -3.28 23.63 -18.20
N LEU A 399 -2.89 23.59 -19.48
CA LEU A 399 -1.53 23.24 -19.86
C LEU A 399 -0.53 24.27 -19.34
N LEU A 400 -0.85 25.57 -19.48
CA LEU A 400 -0.01 26.64 -18.97
C LEU A 400 0.18 26.53 -17.45
N GLU A 401 -0.89 26.28 -16.69
CA GLU A 401 -0.84 26.09 -15.23
C GLU A 401 0.06 24.90 -14.83
N MET A 402 -0.05 23.77 -15.54
CA MET A 402 0.73 22.57 -15.26
C MET A 402 2.22 22.76 -15.55
N LEU A 403 2.57 23.51 -16.60
CA LEU A 403 3.96 23.78 -17.01
C LEU A 403 4.63 24.90 -16.21
N THR A 404 3.87 25.74 -15.50
CA THR A 404 4.40 26.90 -14.77
C THR A 404 4.18 26.75 -13.26
N ILE A 405 3.06 27.26 -12.76
CA ILE A 405 2.73 27.45 -11.34
C ILE A 405 2.76 26.15 -10.55
N LYS A 406 2.29 25.04 -11.14
CA LYS A 406 2.30 23.71 -10.49
C LYS A 406 3.66 23.01 -10.54
N SER A 407 4.60 23.52 -11.33
CA SER A 407 5.93 22.95 -11.57
C SER A 407 7.02 23.86 -11.00
N ASP A 408 7.62 24.71 -11.83
CA ASP A 408 8.91 25.36 -11.63
C ASP A 408 8.84 26.89 -11.72
N ASP A 409 7.67 27.49 -11.89
CA ASP A 409 7.49 28.93 -11.69
C ASP A 409 7.58 29.26 -10.19
N ILE A 410 8.72 29.80 -9.77
CA ILE A 410 9.00 30.11 -8.36
C ILE A 410 8.13 31.27 -7.87
N THR A 411 8.00 32.33 -8.67
CA THR A 411 7.28 33.56 -8.28
C THR A 411 5.78 33.30 -8.23
N GLY A 412 5.24 32.65 -9.25
CA GLY A 412 3.84 32.23 -9.30
C GLY A 412 3.50 31.28 -8.15
N ARG A 413 4.32 30.26 -7.89
CA ARG A 413 4.08 29.30 -6.80
C ARG A 413 4.09 29.93 -5.40
N MET A 414 5.00 30.85 -5.12
CA MET A 414 5.09 31.50 -3.81
C MET A 414 3.88 32.39 -3.52
N THR A 415 3.33 33.03 -4.56
CA THR A 415 2.16 33.91 -4.45
C THR A 415 0.82 33.17 -4.60
N LEU A 416 0.83 31.97 -5.19
CA LEU A 416 -0.36 31.17 -5.44
C LEU A 416 -1.19 30.95 -4.16
N TRP A 417 -0.55 30.55 -3.07
CA TRP A 417 -1.25 30.24 -1.83
C TRP A 417 -1.96 31.47 -1.25
N SER A 418 -1.29 32.63 -1.24
CA SER A 418 -1.91 33.89 -0.81
C SER A 418 -3.03 34.31 -1.74
N ASN A 419 -2.87 34.13 -3.06
CA ASN A 419 -3.87 34.52 -4.03
C ASN A 419 -5.12 33.64 -3.96
N ILE A 420 -4.96 32.33 -3.73
CA ILE A 420 -6.09 31.41 -3.49
C ILE A 420 -6.84 31.82 -2.22
N LEU A 421 -6.13 32.11 -1.12
CA LEU A 421 -6.76 32.50 0.14
C LEU A 421 -7.47 33.85 0.07
N LEU A 422 -6.87 34.82 -0.62
CA LEU A 422 -7.41 36.18 -0.76
C LEU A 422 -8.36 36.32 -1.96
N GLN A 423 -8.57 35.26 -2.74
CA GLN A 423 -9.33 35.26 -4.00
C GLN A 423 -8.84 36.31 -5.01
N ASN A 424 -7.53 36.53 -5.07
CA ASN A 424 -6.90 37.41 -6.05
C ASN A 424 -6.62 36.69 -7.37
N GLU A 425 -6.46 37.46 -8.44
CA GLU A 425 -6.04 36.93 -9.75
C GLU A 425 -4.65 36.27 -9.67
N ILE A 426 -4.49 35.19 -10.42
CA ILE A 426 -3.26 34.40 -10.47
C ILE A 426 -2.42 34.88 -11.65
N TYR A 427 -1.21 35.35 -11.37
CA TYR A 427 -0.23 35.73 -12.38
C TYR A 427 0.72 34.57 -12.68
N ILE A 428 1.02 34.37 -13.96
CA ILE A 428 1.89 33.29 -14.45
C ILE A 428 3.21 33.91 -14.87
N GLY A 429 4.30 33.45 -14.26
CA GLY A 429 5.66 33.85 -14.56
C GLY A 429 6.33 32.95 -15.60
N THR A 430 7.61 33.20 -15.82
CA THR A 430 8.46 32.37 -16.68
C THR A 430 8.96 31.12 -15.94
N PRO A 431 8.86 29.91 -16.54
CA PRO A 431 9.40 28.67 -15.95
C PRO A 431 10.91 28.77 -15.71
N GLU A 432 11.37 28.30 -14.55
CA GLU A 432 12.79 28.33 -14.23
C GLU A 432 13.60 27.35 -15.09
N SER A 433 13.01 26.24 -15.52
CA SER A 433 13.64 25.30 -16.45
C SER A 433 14.04 25.95 -17.78
N PHE A 434 13.26 26.91 -18.27
CA PHE A 434 13.62 27.68 -19.47
C PHE A 434 14.83 28.58 -19.21
N LYS A 435 14.92 29.20 -18.04
CA LYS A 435 16.08 30.02 -17.67
C LYS A 435 17.35 29.16 -17.54
N VAL A 436 17.22 27.98 -16.93
CA VAL A 436 18.31 27.00 -16.84
C VAL A 436 18.78 26.59 -18.23
N LEU A 437 17.87 26.28 -19.16
CA LEU A 437 18.20 25.95 -20.55
C LEU A 437 18.99 27.08 -21.24
N VAL A 438 18.56 28.33 -21.08
CA VAL A 438 19.26 29.50 -21.65
C VAL A 438 20.67 29.61 -21.07
N CYS A 439 20.84 29.43 -19.76
CA CYS A 439 22.15 29.46 -19.12
C CYS A 439 23.05 28.30 -19.59
N GLU A 440 22.51 27.10 -19.78
CA GLU A 440 23.26 25.95 -20.30
C GLU A 440 23.74 26.17 -21.74
N LEU A 441 22.90 26.76 -22.60
CA LEU A 441 23.28 27.09 -23.98
C LEU A 441 24.30 28.23 -24.03
N GLN A 442 24.16 29.25 -23.17
CA GLN A 442 25.15 30.32 -23.04
C GLN A 442 26.51 29.80 -22.53
N ALA A 443 26.53 28.79 -21.66
CA ALA A 443 27.76 28.13 -21.21
C ALA A 443 28.49 27.40 -22.35
N LEU A 444 27.79 27.03 -23.43
CA LEU A 444 28.35 26.49 -24.66
C LEU A 444 28.75 27.58 -25.67
N CYS A 445 28.82 28.85 -25.24
CA CYS A 445 29.11 30.02 -26.08
C CYS A 445 28.04 30.32 -27.15
N LEU A 446 26.78 29.90 -26.93
CA LEU A 446 25.65 30.27 -27.78
C LEU A 446 24.89 31.47 -27.17
N ASP A 447 24.93 32.66 -27.78
CA ASP A 447 24.14 33.81 -27.32
C ASP A 447 22.68 33.66 -27.76
N ILE A 448 21.80 33.39 -26.79
CA ILE A 448 20.36 33.33 -26.98
C ILE A 448 19.73 34.59 -26.38
N GLY A 449 18.92 35.27 -27.19
CA GLY A 449 18.22 36.51 -26.82
C GLY A 449 16.72 36.40 -27.06
N LEU A 450 15.91 36.99 -26.17
CA LEU A 450 14.50 37.28 -26.45
C LEU A 450 14.39 38.65 -27.12
N PHE A 451 13.64 38.74 -28.21
CA PHE A 451 13.47 39.97 -28.98
C PHE A 451 12.00 40.36 -29.03
N ARG A 452 11.70 41.62 -28.75
CA ARG A 452 10.38 42.20 -28.92
C ARG A 452 10.36 43.05 -30.19
N ILE A 453 9.32 42.88 -31.00
CA ILE A 453 9.10 43.73 -32.17
C ILE A 453 8.52 45.07 -31.67
N ASN A 454 9.24 46.17 -31.94
CA ASN A 454 8.73 47.51 -31.66
C ASN A 454 7.65 47.93 -32.68
N LYS A 455 6.86 48.96 -32.37
CA LYS A 455 5.86 49.55 -33.28
C LYS A 455 6.42 49.99 -34.66
N ARG A 456 7.75 50.12 -34.78
CA ARG A 456 8.48 50.45 -36.02
C ARG A 456 9.03 49.22 -36.76
N GLY A 457 8.68 48.00 -36.36
CA GLY A 457 9.16 46.75 -36.97
C GLY A 457 10.59 46.32 -36.59
N LEU A 458 11.32 47.13 -35.82
CA LEU A 458 12.68 46.81 -35.35
C LEU A 458 12.66 45.86 -34.15
N LEU A 459 13.52 44.84 -34.18
CA LEU A 459 13.75 43.90 -33.09
C LEU A 459 14.58 44.58 -31.99
N LYS A 460 13.99 44.73 -30.80
CA LYS A 460 14.70 45.19 -29.60
C LYS A 460 14.93 43.99 -28.68
N LYS A 461 16.20 43.72 -28.33
CA LYS A 461 16.54 42.68 -27.33
C LYS A 461 15.91 43.07 -26.00
N VAL A 462 15.19 42.14 -25.38
CA VAL A 462 14.68 42.31 -24.02
C VAL A 462 15.89 42.12 -23.10
N GLU A 463 16.23 43.18 -22.35
CA GLU A 463 17.40 43.15 -21.47
C GLU A 463 17.17 42.21 -20.30
N HIS A 464 18.21 41.41 -19.98
CA HIS A 464 18.25 40.46 -18.87
C HIS A 464 17.16 39.39 -18.86
N LEU A 465 17.35 38.35 -19.68
CA LEU A 465 16.62 37.09 -19.64
C LEU A 465 16.51 36.48 -18.23
N SER A 466 17.54 36.65 -17.40
CA SER A 466 17.58 36.17 -16.01
C SER A 466 16.68 36.93 -15.03
N ARG A 467 16.13 38.08 -15.44
CA ARG A 467 15.24 38.92 -14.63
C ARG A 467 13.83 39.03 -15.23
N LEU A 468 13.48 38.16 -16.18
CA LEU A 468 12.11 38.08 -16.65
C LEU A 468 11.20 37.64 -15.49
N PRO A 469 10.07 38.35 -15.28
CA PRO A 469 9.16 38.05 -14.18
C PRO A 469 8.58 36.63 -14.24
#